data_AF-A0A6N2BIF6-F1
#
_entry.id   AF-A0A6N2BIF6-F1
#
_cell.length_a   1.000
_cell.length_b   1.000
_cell.length_c   1.000
_cell.angle_alpha   90.00
_cell.angle_beta   90.00
_cell.angle_gamma   90.00
#
_symmetry.space_group_name_H-M   'P 1'
#
loop_
_entity.id
_entity.type
_entity.pdbx_description
1 polymer ?
#
loop_
_entity_poly.entity_id
_entity_poly.type
_entity_poly.pdbx_seq_one_letter_code
_entity_poly.pdbx_strand_id
1 'polypeptide(L)'
;MFGVEREFPNVVLFDEINRRFALLFHQRRMELVHSANRFVPSIEKDISEYVNAGNKLLAHQIVIYKFSITGHGDVTIVDLQIRTCTCRFFDLDKIPCPHAMAAIRSQHADDFGNQIYL
;
A
#
# COMPACT_ATOMS: atom_id res chain seq x y z
N MET A 1 15.70 47.33 26.31
CA MET A 1 14.92 46.26 26.98
C MET A 1 14.33 45.37 25.90
N PHE A 2 14.75 44.11 25.94
CA PHE A 2 14.21 42.87 25.38
C PHE A 2 13.19 42.92 24.23
N GLY A 3 13.57 42.28 23.12
CA GLY A 3 12.64 41.88 22.07
C GLY A 3 13.29 41.10 20.94
N VAL A 4 14.35 40.32 21.21
CA VAL A 4 14.74 39.26 20.25
C VAL A 4 13.63 38.23 20.34
N GLU A 5 12.70 38.34 19.41
CA GLU A 5 11.63 37.39 19.17
C GLU A 5 12.28 36.01 19.15
N ARG A 6 11.91 35.17 20.13
CA ARG A 6 12.47 33.83 20.24
C ARG A 6 12.03 33.10 18.97
N GLU A 7 12.89 33.03 17.96
CA GLU A 7 12.78 32.04 16.89
C GLU A 7 12.58 30.71 17.62
N PHE A 8 11.35 30.19 17.58
CA PHE A 8 11.01 28.98 18.32
C PHE A 8 11.91 27.88 17.78
N PRO A 9 12.96 27.45 18.51
CA PRO A 9 14.01 26.59 17.93
C PRO A 9 13.42 25.25 17.48
N ASN A 10 12.28 24.88 18.05
CA ASN A 10 11.49 23.73 17.66
C ASN A 10 10.95 23.84 16.23
N VAL A 11 10.42 24.99 15.80
CA VAL A 11 9.88 25.16 14.45
C VAL A 11 11.00 25.03 13.42
N VAL A 12 12.11 25.73 13.65
CA VAL A 12 13.31 25.66 12.79
C VAL A 12 13.87 24.23 12.73
N LEU A 13 13.88 23.52 13.86
CA LEU A 13 14.30 22.13 13.92
C LEU A 13 13.36 21.20 13.13
N PHE A 14 12.04 21.32 13.30
CA PHE A 14 11.07 20.53 12.55
C PHE A 14 11.16 20.81 11.04
N ASP A 15 11.35 22.07 10.65
CA ASP A 15 11.53 22.46 9.25
C ASP A 15 12.80 21.85 8.66
N GLU A 16 13.92 21.86 9.39
CA GLU A 16 15.16 21.22 8.94
C GLU A 16 15.02 19.69 8.84
N ILE A 17 14.32 19.06 9.81
CA ILE A 17 14.00 17.62 9.75
C ILE A 17 13.17 17.32 8.50
N ASN A 18 12.09 18.08 8.29
CA ASN A 18 11.21 17.92 7.12
C ASN A 18 11.97 18.12 5.81
N ARG A 19 12.84 19.13 5.74
CA ARG A 19 13.69 19.40 4.56
C ARG A 19 14.62 18.23 4.26
N ARG A 20 15.26 17.64 5.29
CA ARG A 20 16.12 16.46 5.12
C ARG A 20 15.36 15.24 4.65
N PHE A 21 14.19 14.96 5.25
CA PHE A 21 13.34 13.86 4.79
C PHE A 21 12.85 14.07 3.36
N ALA A 22 12.42 15.29 3.01
CA ALA A 22 11.99 15.61 1.65
C ALA A 22 13.12 15.39 0.63
N LEU A 23 14.35 15.80 0.95
CA LEU A 23 15.52 15.57 0.12
C LEU A 23 15.82 14.08 -0.04
N LEU A 24 15.85 13.30 1.05
CA LEU A 24 16.08 11.86 1.01
C LEU A 24 15.01 11.12 0.20
N PHE A 25 13.73 11.47 0.37
CA PHE A 25 12.64 10.90 -0.43
C PHE A 25 12.73 11.29 -1.90
N HIS A 26 13.15 12.52 -2.22
CA HIS A 26 13.38 12.93 -3.59
C HIS A 26 14.52 12.12 -4.23
N GLN A 27 15.67 12.00 -3.57
CA GLN A 27 16.82 11.22 -4.06
C GLN A 27 16.44 9.76 -4.35
N ARG A 28 15.78 9.09 -3.40
CA ARG A 28 15.29 7.71 -3.59
C ARG A 28 14.29 7.58 -4.74
N ARG A 29 13.42 8.58 -4.94
CA ARG A 29 12.50 8.59 -6.10
C ARG A 29 13.25 8.74 -7.41
N MET A 30 14.30 9.57 -7.45
CA MET A 30 15.12 9.75 -8.65
C MET A 30 15.92 8.49 -9.00
N GLU A 31 16.38 7.72 -8.02
CA GLU A 31 17.02 6.40 -8.25
C GLU A 31 16.07 5.41 -8.93
N LEU A 32 14.77 5.53 -8.67
CA LEU A 32 13.74 4.65 -9.20
C LEU A 32 12.96 5.24 -10.37
N VAL A 33 13.29 6.44 -10.84
CA VAL A 33 12.52 7.14 -11.89
C VAL A 33 12.51 6.38 -13.22
N HIS A 34 13.53 5.55 -13.45
CA HIS A 34 13.65 4.69 -14.63
C HIS A 34 13.28 3.23 -14.35
N SER A 35 12.89 2.90 -13.12
CA SER A 35 12.39 1.57 -12.78
C SER A 35 11.07 1.31 -13.50
N ALA A 36 10.93 0.13 -14.09
CA ALA A 36 9.65 -0.34 -14.62
C ALA A 36 8.64 -0.67 -13.51
N ASN A 37 9.14 -0.92 -12.29
CA ASN A 37 8.34 -1.28 -11.13
C ASN A 37 7.78 -0.04 -10.44
N ARG A 38 6.53 -0.14 -9.96
CA ARG A 38 5.84 0.96 -9.29
C ARG A 38 6.26 1.10 -7.82
N PHE A 39 6.58 -0.02 -7.17
CA PHE A 39 7.08 -0.01 -5.81
C PHE A 39 8.59 -0.26 -5.75
N VAL A 40 9.16 0.02 -4.57
CA VAL A 40 10.56 -0.31 -4.30
C VAL A 40 10.77 -1.83 -4.38
N PRO A 41 11.97 -2.32 -4.76
CA PRO A 41 12.20 -3.75 -5.02
C PRO A 41 11.80 -4.69 -3.87
N SER A 42 11.95 -4.26 -2.61
CA SER A 42 11.51 -5.06 -1.45
C SER A 42 10.01 -5.32 -1.46
N ILE A 43 9.21 -4.28 -1.75
CA ILE A 43 7.74 -4.40 -1.76
C ILE A 43 7.26 -5.18 -2.98
N GLU A 44 7.92 -5.05 -4.13
CA GLU A 44 7.60 -5.89 -5.30
C GLU A 44 7.82 -7.38 -5.03
N LYS A 45 8.86 -7.71 -4.25
CA LYS A 45 9.10 -9.08 -3.79
C LYS A 45 7.95 -9.54 -2.88
N ASP A 46 7.56 -8.73 -1.89
CA ASP A 46 6.46 -9.04 -0.99
C ASP A 46 5.14 -9.21 -1.75
N ILE A 47 4.87 -8.36 -2.75
CA ILE A 47 3.71 -8.46 -3.65
C ILE A 47 3.68 -9.81 -4.37
N SER A 48 4.82 -10.27 -4.90
CA SER A 48 4.91 -11.58 -5.55
C SER A 48 4.56 -12.72 -4.58
N GLU A 49 5.01 -12.64 -3.33
CA GLU A 49 4.65 -13.58 -2.28
C GLU A 49 3.15 -13.51 -1.92
N TYR A 50 2.58 -12.31 -1.85
CA TYR A 50 1.15 -12.10 -1.59
C TYR A 50 0.26 -12.60 -2.71
N VAL A 51 0.67 -12.49 -3.97
CA VAL A 51 -0.03 -13.08 -5.12
C VAL A 51 -0.08 -14.60 -4.95
N ASN A 52 1.05 -15.24 -4.64
CA ASN A 52 1.13 -16.68 -4.42
C ASN A 52 0.27 -17.15 -3.25
N ALA A 53 0.24 -16.39 -2.15
CA ALA A 53 -0.63 -16.66 -1.01
C ALA A 53 -2.10 -16.48 -1.38
N GLY A 54 -2.44 -15.38 -2.05
CA GLY A 54 -3.80 -15.07 -2.50
C GLY A 54 -4.35 -16.06 -3.53
N ASN A 55 -3.50 -16.72 -4.32
CA ASN A 55 -3.89 -17.78 -5.26
C ASN A 55 -4.44 -19.03 -4.56
N LYS A 56 -4.16 -19.21 -3.27
CA LYS A 56 -4.66 -20.33 -2.46
C LYS A 56 -5.99 -20.01 -1.77
N LEU A 57 -6.51 -18.80 -1.94
CA LEU A 57 -7.73 -18.33 -1.30
C LEU A 57 -8.89 -18.31 -2.30
N LEU A 58 -10.09 -18.60 -1.81
CA LEU A 58 -11.33 -18.55 -2.57
C LEU A 58 -11.98 -17.17 -2.40
N ALA A 59 -12.34 -16.54 -3.51
CA ALA A 59 -13.01 -15.24 -3.50
C ALA A 59 -14.46 -15.41 -3.96
N HIS A 60 -15.38 -14.87 -3.17
CA HIS A 60 -16.81 -14.82 -3.48
C HIS A 60 -17.25 -13.36 -3.52
N GLN A 61 -17.68 -12.90 -4.68
CA GLN A 61 -18.19 -11.54 -4.82
C GLN A 61 -19.53 -11.41 -4.08
N ILE A 62 -19.61 -10.42 -3.18
CA ILE A 62 -20.84 -10.11 -2.43
C ILE A 62 -21.59 -8.97 -3.13
N VAL A 63 -20.85 -7.93 -3.52
CA VAL A 63 -21.30 -6.79 -4.35
C VAL A 63 -20.15 -6.38 -5.27
N ILE A 64 -20.37 -5.40 -6.15
CA ILE A 64 -19.45 -5.00 -7.22
C ILE A 64 -17.98 -4.92 -6.76
N TYR A 65 -17.69 -4.23 -5.66
CA TYR A 65 -16.32 -4.06 -5.14
C TYR A 65 -16.05 -4.78 -3.82
N LYS A 66 -17.01 -5.55 -3.26
CA LYS A 66 -16.81 -6.27 -1.99
C LYS A 66 -16.81 -7.77 -2.19
N PHE A 67 -15.85 -8.41 -1.55
CA PHE A 67 -15.59 -9.84 -1.66
C PHE A 67 -15.49 -10.47 -0.27
N SER A 68 -16.10 -11.64 -0.13
CA SER A 68 -15.82 -12.57 0.96
C SER A 68 -14.68 -13.47 0.51
N ILE A 69 -13.59 -13.47 1.25
CA ILE A 69 -12.42 -14.31 0.99
C ILE A 69 -12.39 -15.42 2.02
N THR A 70 -12.36 -16.66 1.56
CA THR A 70 -12.35 -17.86 2.40
C THR A 70 -11.05 -18.63 2.20
N GLY A 71 -10.41 -19.01 3.29
CA GLY A 71 -9.21 -19.84 3.27
C GLY A 71 -8.71 -20.11 4.68
N HIS A 72 -8.03 -21.24 4.88
CA HIS A 72 -7.45 -21.63 6.17
C HIS A 72 -8.43 -21.68 7.36
N GLY A 73 -9.73 -21.83 7.11
CA GLY A 73 -10.77 -21.88 8.14
C GLY A 73 -11.36 -20.52 8.53
N ASP A 74 -10.85 -19.43 7.98
CA ASP A 74 -11.31 -18.07 8.26
C ASP A 74 -12.00 -17.42 7.05
N VAL A 75 -12.82 -16.41 7.34
CA VAL A 75 -13.48 -15.57 6.36
C VAL A 75 -13.09 -14.11 6.59
N THR A 76 -12.65 -13.45 5.52
CA THR A 76 -12.22 -12.05 5.51
C THR A 76 -13.05 -11.27 4.50
N ILE A 77 -13.40 -10.02 4.84
CA ILE A 77 -14.09 -9.13 3.90
C ILE A 77 -13.11 -8.14 3.31
N VAL A 78 -13.10 -8.04 1.98
CA VAL A 78 -12.31 -7.08 1.21
C VAL A 78 -13.24 -6.12 0.49
N ASP A 79 -12.92 -4.83 0.53
CA ASP A 79 -13.53 -3.80 -0.32
C ASP A 79 -12.45 -3.15 -1.18
N LEU A 80 -12.53 -3.36 -2.49
CA LEU A 80 -11.57 -2.85 -3.46
C LEU A 80 -11.79 -1.37 -3.79
N GLN A 81 -13.00 -0.83 -3.60
CA GLN A 81 -13.30 0.57 -3.88
C GLN A 81 -12.66 1.49 -2.83
N ILE A 82 -12.77 1.14 -1.54
CA ILE A 82 -12.19 1.93 -0.44
C ILE A 82 -10.84 1.39 0.05
N ARG A 83 -10.35 0.29 -0.55
CA ARG A 83 -9.07 -0.36 -0.24
C ARG A 83 -8.96 -0.77 1.23
N THR A 84 -9.87 -1.64 1.64
CA THR A 84 -9.96 -2.14 3.02
C THR A 84 -10.04 -3.66 3.06
N CYS A 85 -9.54 -4.25 4.13
CA CYS A 85 -9.59 -5.67 4.37
C CYS A 85 -9.76 -5.93 5.88
N THR A 86 -10.56 -6.90 6.30
CA THR A 86 -10.71 -7.18 7.75
C THR A 86 -9.40 -7.61 8.43
N CYS A 87 -8.36 -8.01 7.67
CA CYS A 87 -7.00 -8.21 8.20
C CYS A 87 -6.20 -6.92 8.46
N ARG A 88 -6.75 -5.75 8.09
CA ARG A 88 -6.21 -4.38 8.29
C ARG A 88 -4.95 -4.00 7.53
N PHE A 89 -4.23 -4.94 6.92
CA PHE A 89 -3.04 -4.64 6.11
C PHE A 89 -3.37 -3.70 4.95
N PHE A 90 -4.47 -3.98 4.22
CA PHE A 90 -4.85 -3.14 3.08
C PHE A 90 -5.32 -1.75 3.51
N ASP A 91 -5.89 -1.63 4.71
CA ASP A 91 -6.33 -0.37 5.30
C ASP A 91 -5.17 0.56 5.65
N LEU A 92 -4.09 -0.01 6.19
CA LEU A 92 -2.94 0.73 6.71
C LEU A 92 -1.92 1.04 5.62
N ASP A 93 -1.44 0.01 4.94
CA ASP A 93 -0.32 0.15 4.01
C ASP A 93 -0.77 0.54 2.61
N LYS A 94 -2.07 0.37 2.31
CA LYS A 94 -2.67 0.53 0.98
C LYS A 94 -2.02 -0.33 -0.10
N ILE A 95 -1.21 -1.30 0.31
CA ILE A 95 -0.66 -2.38 -0.50
C ILE A 95 -1.64 -3.56 -0.41
N PRO A 96 -2.04 -4.18 -1.54
CA PRO A 96 -2.94 -5.33 -1.50
C PRO A 96 -2.33 -6.49 -0.70
N CYS A 97 -2.99 -6.86 0.40
CA CYS A 97 -2.68 -8.08 1.15
C CYS A 97 -3.10 -9.35 0.35
N PRO A 98 -2.72 -10.57 0.78
CA PRO A 98 -3.13 -11.80 0.09
C PRO A 98 -4.65 -11.93 -0.17
N HIS A 99 -5.48 -11.47 0.76
CA HIS A 99 -6.94 -11.44 0.57
C HIS A 99 -7.36 -10.47 -0.53
N ALA A 100 -6.75 -9.28 -0.57
CA ALA A 100 -7.01 -8.28 -1.61
C ALA A 100 -6.53 -8.78 -2.98
N MET A 101 -5.39 -9.48 -3.05
CA MET A 101 -4.93 -10.13 -4.29
C MET A 101 -5.96 -11.14 -4.81
N ALA A 102 -6.57 -11.94 -3.92
CA ALA A 102 -7.62 -12.87 -4.31
C ALA A 102 -8.87 -12.16 -4.86
N ALA A 103 -9.29 -11.05 -4.23
CA ALA A 103 -10.38 -10.23 -4.71
C ALA A 103 -10.07 -9.58 -6.08
N ILE A 104 -8.90 -8.96 -6.22
CA ILE A 104 -8.44 -8.30 -7.46
C ILE A 104 -8.40 -9.31 -8.62
N ARG A 105 -7.82 -10.50 -8.39
CA ARG A 105 -7.82 -11.59 -9.37
C ARG A 105 -9.24 -11.99 -9.75
N SER A 106 -10.14 -12.11 -8.79
CA SER A 106 -11.55 -12.45 -9.05
C SER A 106 -12.28 -11.38 -9.85
N GLN A 107 -11.93 -10.10 -9.68
CA GLN A 107 -12.59 -8.99 -10.36
C GLN A 107 -12.08 -8.77 -11.79
N HIS A 108 -10.78 -9.02 -12.02
CA HIS A 108 -10.11 -8.59 -13.25
C HIS A 108 -9.51 -9.73 -14.10
N ALA A 109 -9.64 -10.99 -13.66
CA ALA A 109 -9.17 -12.17 -14.38
C ALA A 109 -7.75 -11.98 -14.94
N ASP A 110 -7.60 -11.91 -16.27
CA ASP A 110 -6.31 -11.84 -16.96
C ASP A 110 -5.61 -10.46 -16.86
N ASP A 111 -6.34 -9.38 -16.54
CA ASP A 111 -5.79 -8.02 -16.39
C ASP A 111 -5.40 -7.68 -14.93
N PHE A 112 -5.46 -8.65 -14.02
CA PHE A 112 -5.29 -8.37 -12.59
C PHE A 112 -3.90 -7.78 -12.26
N GLY A 113 -2.86 -8.10 -13.03
CA GLY A 113 -1.50 -7.59 -12.83
C GLY A 113 -1.41 -6.07 -12.85
N ASN A 114 -2.18 -5.41 -13.72
CA ASN A 114 -2.23 -3.94 -13.78
C ASN A 114 -2.98 -3.33 -12.59
N GLN A 115 -3.91 -4.08 -12.00
CA GLN A 115 -4.79 -3.65 -10.92
C GLN A 115 -4.17 -3.83 -9.52
N ILE A 116 -3.09 -4.61 -9.39
CA ILE A 116 -2.27 -4.67 -8.16
C ILE A 116 -1.73 -3.28 -7.80
N TYR A 117 -1.45 -2.49 -8.84
CA TYR A 117 -0.72 -1.24 -8.74
C TYR A 117 -1.63 -0.02 -8.74
N LEU A 118 -2.91 -0.12 -9.13
CA LEU A 118 -3.82 1.02 -9.26
C LEU A 118 -4.52 1.37 -7.97
#